data_AF-A0A5J9TJK3-F1
#
_entry.id   AF-A0A5J9TJK3-F1
#
_cell.length_a   1.000
_cell.length_b   1.000
_cell.length_c   1.000
_cell.angle_alpha   90.00
_cell.angle_beta   90.00
_cell.angle_gamma   90.00
#
_symmetry.space_group_name_H-M   'P 1'
#
loop_
_entity.id
_entity.type
_entity.pdbx_description
1 polymer ?
#
loop_
_entity_poly.entity_id
_entity_poly.type
_entity_poly.pdbx_seq_one_letter_code
_entity_poly.pdbx_strand_id
1 'polypeptide(L)'
;MDSSECSTSTLPPPWVILGRVARVEHDSVEEPGELSVELALPPGISILTVPRSLHPNPNYADADKHPYVVAADPAAGLLLLHVSEWPFIGFDLDKDPVGALLVARGFLPADPAAGRDAHVAAAARVPDRARSGLRRISSIQNIGLVSLPGSGGADYVVAELRLDGADVDTATLFSFRSGSDGWVEKELSCPSMHFGRRMWSSSHDVIAHDGKLWWVNLMWGLLVCDPFADEPALRYIKLPDSIGDVRKVVDPPSTESNRMVGVSNGKLLFVEMAREVVDPVEETVVVVQSLRFDRSSGEPWWDWMSATSLGVIWASRGYKAARMPYREVPVLALVHPHDPDVVYFFLKECLFGFDLIMNRVTEFVHKPALVEVVAGTRRPPPISWRYIVAWVLPPSLANAHDNLMDEDKDRAYPVKEPGFDVEEALRLGMKAALAMDDETLKSEVYMFKGVEASRDHGEVDSRRHRPRFNFRLPDEQAEADVREVLARSQKRKI
;
A
#
# COMPACT_ATOMS: atom_id res chain seq x y z
N MET A 1 5.19 14.99 -44.27
CA MET A 1 5.89 15.73 -43.21
C MET A 1 5.44 15.10 -41.92
N ASP A 2 6.13 14.04 -41.52
CA ASP A 2 5.85 13.31 -40.29
C ASP A 2 6.58 14.03 -39.16
N SER A 3 5.81 14.68 -38.29
CA SER A 3 6.31 15.23 -37.05
C SER A 3 6.34 14.10 -36.04
N SER A 4 7.50 13.45 -35.89
CA SER A 4 7.79 12.55 -34.78
C SER A 4 7.69 13.35 -33.47
N GLU A 5 6.66 13.05 -32.68
CA GLU A 5 6.60 13.46 -31.28
C GLU A 5 7.73 12.76 -30.54
N CYS A 6 8.75 13.55 -30.19
CA CYS A 6 9.80 13.16 -29.28
C CYS A 6 9.16 12.94 -27.90
N SER A 7 8.85 11.69 -27.57
CA SER A 7 8.46 11.30 -26.21
C SER A 7 9.67 11.53 -25.31
N THR A 8 9.73 12.68 -24.65
CA THR A 8 10.61 12.88 -23.52
C THR A 8 10.22 11.84 -22.48
N SER A 9 11.08 10.84 -22.26
CA SER A 9 10.98 9.90 -21.15
C SER A 9 11.20 10.68 -19.86
N THR A 10 10.16 11.38 -19.40
CA THR A 10 10.11 11.98 -18.08
C THR A 10 10.07 10.83 -17.09
N LEU A 11 11.01 10.78 -16.14
CA LEU A 11 10.94 9.82 -15.03
C LEU A 11 9.57 9.95 -14.34
N PRO A 12 9.00 8.84 -13.85
CA PRO A 12 7.76 8.91 -13.08
C PRO A 12 7.95 9.85 -11.89
N PRO A 13 6.91 10.62 -11.50
CA PRO A 13 7.02 11.51 -10.36
C PRO A 13 7.35 10.71 -9.09
N PRO A 14 8.12 11.27 -8.15
CA PRO A 14 8.45 10.59 -6.91
C PRO A 14 7.20 10.36 -6.06
N TRP A 15 7.25 9.35 -5.21
CA TRP A 15 6.10 8.95 -4.40
C TRP A 15 6.57 8.35 -3.06
N VAL A 16 5.67 8.32 -2.09
CA VAL A 16 5.92 7.72 -0.77
C VAL A 16 4.71 6.90 -0.30
N ILE A 17 4.94 6.02 0.67
CA ILE A 17 3.86 5.41 1.44
C ILE A 17 3.52 6.36 2.59
N LEU A 18 2.35 6.99 2.54
CA LEU A 18 1.88 7.89 3.59
C LEU A 18 1.00 7.13 4.59
N GLY A 19 1.31 7.22 5.88
CA GLY A 19 0.43 6.75 6.94
C GLY A 19 -0.84 7.62 7.03
N ARG A 20 -2.02 7.00 7.01
CA ARG A 20 -3.29 7.72 7.14
C ARG A 20 -3.59 8.14 8.57
N VAL A 21 -2.94 7.57 9.59
CA VAL A 21 -3.05 8.04 10.97
C VAL A 21 -1.91 9.03 11.24
N ALA A 22 -2.26 10.29 11.47
CA ALA A 22 -1.29 11.33 11.76
C ALA A 22 -0.89 11.36 13.25
N ARG A 23 0.32 11.85 13.51
CA ARG A 23 0.80 12.21 14.84
C ARG A 23 0.21 13.56 15.25
N VAL A 24 -0.07 13.74 16.53
CA VAL A 24 -0.45 15.06 17.07
C VAL A 24 0.75 15.68 17.77
N GLU A 25 1.09 16.92 17.40
CA GLU A 25 2.07 17.73 18.11
C GLU A 25 1.36 18.73 19.03
N HIS A 26 1.81 18.80 20.28
CA HIS A 26 1.27 19.76 21.24
C HIS A 26 1.87 21.15 20.99
N ASP A 27 1.00 22.10 20.67
CA ASP A 27 1.29 23.52 20.50
C ASP A 27 0.26 24.37 21.26
N SER A 28 0.28 25.70 21.05
CA SER A 28 -0.68 26.62 21.64
C SER A 28 -1.53 27.29 20.56
N VAL A 29 -2.72 27.78 20.91
CA VAL A 29 -3.57 28.54 19.97
C VAL A 29 -3.00 29.95 19.71
N GLU A 30 -2.21 30.48 20.65
CA GLU A 30 -1.55 31.79 20.53
C GLU A 30 -0.36 31.73 19.56
N GLU A 31 0.34 30.60 19.54
CA GLU A 31 1.46 30.27 18.65
C GLU A 31 1.16 28.93 17.95
N PRO A 32 0.25 28.92 16.96
CA PRO A 32 -0.11 27.69 16.27
C PRO A 32 1.08 27.18 15.46
N GLY A 33 1.37 25.89 15.60
CA GLY A 33 2.33 25.19 14.76
C GLY A 33 1.82 25.00 13.34
N GLU A 34 2.72 24.55 12.46
CA GLU A 34 2.38 24.21 11.08
C GLU A 34 2.23 22.70 10.92
N LEU A 35 1.30 22.28 10.06
CA LEU A 35 1.18 20.89 9.66
C LEU A 35 2.47 20.48 8.95
N SER A 36 3.02 19.32 9.30
CA SER A 36 4.29 18.87 8.72
C SER A 36 4.28 17.40 8.33
N VAL A 37 5.15 17.02 7.40
CA VAL A 37 5.35 15.63 6.97
C VAL A 37 6.83 15.26 7.07
N GLU A 38 7.10 14.12 7.69
CA GLU A 38 8.40 13.44 7.70
C GLU A 38 8.39 12.42 6.57
N LEU A 39 9.18 12.64 5.51
CA LEU A 39 9.25 11.75 4.36
C LEU A 39 10.15 10.54 4.65
N ALA A 40 9.75 9.38 4.13
CA ALA A 40 10.52 8.15 4.15
C ALA A 40 10.43 7.48 2.78
N LEU A 41 11.56 6.94 2.29
CA LEU A 41 11.59 6.17 1.06
C LEU A 41 10.77 4.89 1.21
N PRO A 42 9.96 4.50 0.21
CA PRO A 42 9.32 3.19 0.18
C PRO A 42 10.33 2.06 0.42
N PRO A 43 9.98 1.01 1.17
CA PRO A 43 8.67 0.73 1.78
C PRO A 43 8.49 1.39 3.17
N GLY A 44 9.38 2.30 3.56
CA GLY A 44 9.23 3.14 4.76
C GLY A 44 7.95 3.98 4.69
N ILE A 45 7.36 4.22 5.87
CA ILE A 45 6.10 4.96 5.98
C ILE A 45 6.41 6.40 6.39
N SER A 46 6.04 7.33 5.52
CA SER A 46 6.03 8.76 5.79
C SER A 46 4.92 9.10 6.78
N ILE A 47 5.16 10.02 7.71
CA ILE A 47 4.24 10.34 8.80
C ILE A 47 3.87 11.82 8.75
N LEU A 48 2.57 12.08 8.76
CA LEU A 48 2.03 13.42 8.92
C LEU A 48 1.93 13.78 10.40
N THR A 49 2.30 15.01 10.74
CA THR A 49 2.16 15.60 12.07
C THR A 49 1.20 16.79 12.00
N VAL A 50 0.16 16.74 12.82
CA VAL A 50 -0.90 17.74 12.89
C VAL A 50 -0.79 18.49 14.23
N PRO A 51 -0.58 19.82 14.22
CA PRO A 51 -0.59 20.64 15.42
C PRO A 51 -1.94 20.61 16.12
N ARG A 52 -1.93 20.57 17.45
CA ARG A 52 -3.15 20.53 18.28
C ARG A 52 -4.02 21.77 18.09
N SER A 53 -3.45 22.93 17.77
CA SER A 53 -4.15 24.18 17.46
C SER A 53 -5.13 24.06 16.28
N LEU A 54 -4.91 23.11 15.36
CA LEU A 54 -5.82 22.81 14.25
C LEU A 54 -7.03 21.95 14.66
N HIS A 55 -7.03 21.41 15.88
CA HIS A 55 -8.15 20.66 16.42
C HIS A 55 -9.35 21.60 16.67
N PRO A 56 -10.61 21.16 16.46
CA PRO A 56 -11.79 22.00 16.72
C PRO A 56 -11.89 22.49 18.17
N ASN A 57 -11.42 21.68 19.12
CA ASN A 57 -11.38 21.95 20.55
C ASN A 57 -9.95 21.78 21.11
N PRO A 58 -9.00 22.68 20.80
CA PRO A 58 -7.57 22.45 21.05
C PRO A 58 -7.22 22.39 22.54
N ASN A 59 -7.99 23.10 23.37
CA ASN A 59 -7.78 23.17 24.83
C ASN A 59 -8.39 21.99 25.60
N TYR A 60 -9.15 21.12 24.93
CA TYR A 60 -9.84 20.02 25.60
C TYR A 60 -8.87 18.86 25.84
N ALA A 61 -8.71 18.38 27.08
CA ALA A 61 -7.72 17.34 27.41
C ALA A 61 -7.92 16.05 26.60
N ASP A 62 -9.19 15.69 26.35
CA ASP A 62 -9.60 14.55 25.53
C ASP A 62 -9.85 14.95 24.07
N ALA A 63 -9.13 15.93 23.54
CA ALA A 63 -9.07 16.16 22.10
C ALA A 63 -8.60 14.91 21.35
N ASP A 64 -8.98 14.80 20.07
CA ASP A 64 -8.52 13.75 19.19
C ASP A 64 -6.99 13.69 19.15
N LYS A 65 -6.49 12.45 19.22
CA LYS A 65 -5.07 12.11 19.26
C LYS A 65 -4.62 11.44 17.98
N HIS A 66 -5.56 11.18 17.06
CA HIS A 66 -5.33 10.43 15.84
C HIS A 66 -6.06 11.05 14.64
N PRO A 67 -5.74 12.30 14.24
CA PRO A 67 -6.23 12.85 12.99
C PRO A 67 -5.97 11.89 11.84
N TYR A 68 -6.92 11.80 10.92
CA TYR A 68 -6.93 10.77 9.88
C TYR A 68 -6.93 11.39 8.48
N VAL A 69 -6.04 10.94 7.60
CA VAL A 69 -6.04 11.29 6.18
C VAL A 69 -7.15 10.50 5.48
N VAL A 70 -8.23 11.19 5.15
CA VAL A 70 -9.43 10.62 4.53
C VAL A 70 -9.20 10.35 3.05
N ALA A 71 -8.59 11.30 2.34
CA ALA A 71 -8.37 11.22 0.90
C ALA A 71 -7.08 11.95 0.51
N ALA A 72 -6.48 11.52 -0.59
CA ALA A 72 -5.35 12.18 -1.22
C ALA A 72 -5.66 12.36 -2.71
N ASP A 73 -5.38 13.56 -3.23
CA ASP A 73 -5.44 13.83 -4.66
C ASP A 73 -4.01 13.73 -5.25
N PRO A 74 -3.71 12.73 -6.08
CA PRO A 74 -2.35 12.54 -6.61
C PRO A 74 -1.98 13.57 -7.69
N ALA A 75 -2.96 14.27 -8.29
CA ALA A 75 -2.70 15.22 -9.36
C ALA A 75 -2.15 16.57 -8.83
N ALA A 76 -2.60 16.98 -7.65
CA ALA A 76 -2.20 18.24 -7.01
C ALA A 76 -1.44 18.05 -5.70
N GLY A 77 -1.27 16.81 -5.22
CA GLY A 77 -0.60 16.53 -3.95
C GLY A 77 -1.36 17.06 -2.73
N LEU A 78 -2.70 17.19 -2.84
CA LEU A 78 -3.54 17.65 -1.74
C LEU A 78 -3.88 16.48 -0.80
N LEU A 79 -3.97 16.77 0.50
CA LEU A 79 -4.46 15.82 1.50
C LEU A 79 -5.73 16.36 2.17
N LEU A 80 -6.75 15.52 2.30
CA LEU A 80 -7.91 15.77 3.12
C LEU A 80 -7.74 15.04 4.45
N LEU A 81 -7.79 15.79 5.55
CA LEU A 81 -7.76 15.24 6.89
C LEU A 81 -9.12 15.40 7.57
N HIS A 82 -9.43 14.45 8.44
CA HIS A 82 -10.48 14.54 9.42
C HIS A 82 -9.87 14.59 10.82
N VAL A 83 -10.29 15.57 11.61
CA VAL A 83 -9.94 15.72 13.02
C VAL A 83 -11.21 15.56 13.84
N SER A 84 -11.33 14.45 14.57
CA SER A 84 -12.52 14.16 15.38
C SER A 84 -12.62 15.14 16.56
N GLU A 85 -13.83 15.44 17.06
CA GLU A 85 -13.99 16.26 18.27
C GLU A 85 -13.56 15.52 19.56
N TRP A 86 -13.62 14.19 19.54
CA TRP A 86 -13.37 13.29 20.67
C TRP A 86 -12.26 12.29 20.31
N PRO A 87 -11.58 11.66 21.28
CA PRO A 87 -10.54 10.68 21.01
C PRO A 87 -11.16 9.54 20.20
N PHE A 88 -10.74 9.46 18.95
CA PHE A 88 -11.22 8.46 18.03
C PHE A 88 -10.02 7.77 17.44
N ILE A 89 -9.91 6.47 17.70
CA ILE A 89 -8.87 5.67 17.05
C ILE A 89 -9.46 5.29 15.70
N GLY A 90 -8.82 5.77 14.63
CA GLY A 90 -9.26 5.89 13.23
C GLY A 90 -9.89 4.69 12.49
N PHE A 91 -10.65 3.82 13.13
CA PHE A 91 -11.09 2.55 12.53
C PHE A 91 -12.54 2.17 12.75
N ASP A 92 -13.26 2.80 13.68
CA ASP A 92 -14.71 2.61 13.79
C ASP A 92 -15.43 3.68 12.95
N LEU A 93 -15.03 3.75 11.68
CA LEU A 93 -15.54 4.73 10.71
C LEU A 93 -17.07 4.61 10.55
N ASP A 94 -17.64 3.48 10.96
CA ASP A 94 -19.07 3.19 11.02
C ASP A 94 -19.80 3.95 12.16
N LYS A 95 -19.07 4.59 13.08
CA LYS A 95 -19.62 5.48 14.11
C LYS A 95 -19.74 6.94 13.67
N ASP A 96 -19.34 7.25 12.43
CA ASP A 96 -19.45 8.57 11.82
C ASP A 96 -18.95 9.68 12.76
N PRO A 97 -17.65 9.66 13.14
CA PRO A 97 -17.13 10.53 14.17
C PRO A 97 -17.32 11.98 13.75
N VAL A 98 -17.96 12.75 14.63
CA VAL A 98 -18.10 14.19 14.44
C VAL A 98 -16.71 14.81 14.50
N GLY A 99 -16.40 15.67 13.55
CA GLY A 99 -15.13 16.38 13.50
C GLY A 99 -15.11 17.50 12.47
N ALA A 100 -13.93 18.08 12.28
CA ALA A 100 -13.67 19.04 11.21
C ALA A 100 -12.86 18.40 10.08
N LEU A 101 -13.07 18.90 8.88
CA LEU A 101 -12.24 18.58 7.72
C LEU A 101 -11.21 19.68 7.50
N LEU A 102 -9.97 19.27 7.21
CA LEU A 102 -8.86 20.15 6.87
C LEU A 102 -8.29 19.73 5.52
N VAL A 103 -8.02 20.69 4.64
CA VAL A 103 -7.27 20.43 3.39
C VAL A 103 -5.85 20.93 3.59
N ALA A 104 -4.88 20.02 3.55
CA ALA A 104 -3.46 20.33 3.59
C ALA A 104 -2.91 20.47 2.17
N ARG A 105 -2.13 21.53 1.95
CA ARG A 105 -1.58 21.89 0.63
C ARG A 105 -0.33 22.76 0.76
N GLY A 106 0.37 22.93 -0.36
CA GLY A 106 1.52 23.83 -0.44
C GLY A 106 2.68 23.37 0.44
N PHE A 107 3.04 22.09 0.34
CA PHE A 107 4.13 21.52 1.10
C PHE A 107 5.48 22.13 0.68
N LEU A 108 6.21 22.70 1.63
CA LEU A 108 7.51 23.34 1.44
C LEU A 108 8.51 22.84 2.50
N PRO A 109 9.82 22.85 2.21
CA PRO A 109 10.84 22.53 3.20
C PRO A 109 10.70 23.41 4.45
N ALA A 110 10.76 22.80 5.63
CA ALA A 110 10.84 23.55 6.89
C ALA A 110 12.14 24.38 6.94
N ASP A 111 12.14 25.44 7.75
CA ASP A 111 13.34 26.25 7.99
C ASP A 111 14.48 25.35 8.52
N PRO A 112 15.66 25.32 7.87
CA PRO A 112 16.82 24.56 8.34
C PRO A 112 17.20 24.84 9.80
N ALA A 113 16.89 26.03 10.34
CA ALA A 113 17.12 26.39 11.74
C ALA A 113 16.28 25.57 12.73
N ALA A 114 15.17 24.96 12.29
CA ALA A 114 14.30 24.13 13.11
C ALA A 114 14.83 22.69 13.31
N GLY A 115 15.90 22.30 12.62
CA GLY A 115 16.60 21.01 12.83
C GLY A 115 15.75 19.77 12.52
N ARG A 116 14.69 19.90 11.73
CA ARG A 116 13.82 18.79 11.29
C ARG A 116 13.93 18.62 9.78
N ASP A 117 14.18 17.40 9.32
CA ASP A 117 13.96 16.97 7.92
C ASP A 117 12.47 16.79 7.66
N ALA A 118 11.73 17.89 7.81
CA ALA A 118 10.29 17.93 7.69
C ALA A 118 9.87 18.95 6.63
N HIS A 119 8.70 18.73 6.06
CA HIS A 119 8.09 19.69 5.14
C HIS A 119 6.80 20.20 5.73
N VAL A 120 6.68 21.51 5.82
CA VAL A 120 5.51 22.20 6.37
C VAL A 120 4.49 22.44 5.27
N ALA A 121 3.21 22.46 5.64
CA ALA A 121 2.11 22.72 4.73
C ALA A 121 1.06 23.62 5.38
N ALA A 122 0.41 24.40 4.52
CA ALA A 122 -0.76 25.16 4.89
C ALA A 122 -1.96 24.22 5.06
N ALA A 123 -2.70 24.38 6.16
CA ALA A 123 -3.95 23.69 6.40
C ALA A 123 -5.11 24.69 6.34
N ALA A 124 -6.09 24.42 5.47
CA ALA A 124 -7.31 25.21 5.36
C ALA A 124 -8.49 24.42 5.92
N ARG A 125 -9.25 25.00 6.86
CA ARG A 125 -10.45 24.38 7.39
C ARG A 125 -11.57 24.44 6.35
N VAL A 126 -12.19 23.29 6.08
CA VAL A 126 -13.42 23.22 5.30
C VAL A 126 -14.57 23.70 6.19
N PRO A 127 -15.41 24.66 5.74
CA PRO A 127 -16.54 25.13 6.52
C PRO A 127 -17.49 24.00 6.93
N ASP A 128 -18.08 24.10 8.12
CA ASP A 128 -19.15 23.18 8.50
C ASP A 128 -20.40 23.44 7.64
N ARG A 129 -21.21 22.42 7.38
CA ARG A 129 -22.52 22.62 6.71
C ARG A 129 -23.42 23.47 7.60
N ALA A 130 -24.05 24.50 7.02
CA ALA A 130 -24.91 25.42 7.77
C ALA A 130 -26.06 24.68 8.48
N ARG A 131 -26.37 25.11 9.71
CA ARG A 131 -27.43 24.56 10.57
C ARG A 131 -28.83 24.85 10.01
N SER A 132 -29.30 24.04 9.07
CA SER A 132 -30.73 23.93 8.76
C SER A 132 -31.08 22.50 8.35
N GLY A 133 -31.36 21.62 9.32
CA GLY A 133 -31.86 20.25 9.07
C GLY A 133 -30.88 19.26 8.43
N LEU A 134 -29.76 19.75 7.88
CA LEU A 134 -28.67 18.94 7.35
C LEU A 134 -27.96 18.21 8.49
N ARG A 135 -27.89 16.88 8.38
CA ARG A 135 -26.97 16.11 9.24
C ARG A 135 -25.54 16.62 8.98
N ARG A 136 -24.71 16.63 10.03
CA ARG A 136 -23.25 16.73 9.89
C ARG A 136 -22.79 15.66 8.89
N ILE A 137 -21.56 15.79 8.37
CA ILE A 137 -20.87 14.75 7.58
C ILE A 137 -21.36 13.37 8.01
N SER A 138 -22.02 12.67 7.10
CA SER A 138 -22.78 11.48 7.44
C SER A 138 -21.89 10.26 7.57
N SER A 139 -20.81 10.17 6.79
CA SER A 139 -19.73 9.22 7.04
C SER A 139 -18.46 9.68 6.36
N ILE A 140 -17.32 9.64 7.07
CA ILE A 140 -16.03 10.02 6.48
C ILE A 140 -15.57 9.03 5.39
N GLN A 141 -16.12 7.80 5.37
CA GLN A 141 -15.90 6.83 4.30
C GLN A 141 -16.48 7.28 2.95
N ASN A 142 -17.44 8.21 2.96
CA ASN A 142 -18.12 8.67 1.76
C ASN A 142 -17.56 10.02 1.26
N ILE A 143 -16.52 10.54 1.90
CA ILE A 143 -15.92 11.83 1.54
C ILE A 143 -14.71 11.62 0.65
N GLY A 144 -14.66 12.36 -0.46
CA GLY A 144 -13.49 12.46 -1.33
C GLY A 144 -13.00 13.90 -1.50
N LEU A 145 -11.78 14.02 -2.00
CA LEU A 145 -11.16 15.28 -2.40
C LEU A 145 -10.58 15.09 -3.80
N VAL A 146 -10.89 16.00 -4.73
CA VAL A 146 -10.30 16.00 -6.07
C VAL A 146 -9.92 17.42 -6.47
N SER A 147 -8.77 17.59 -7.11
CA SER A 147 -8.37 18.88 -7.68
C SER A 147 -8.84 19.00 -9.12
N LEU A 148 -9.22 20.22 -9.52
CA LEU A 148 -9.49 20.52 -10.93
C LEU A 148 -8.18 20.32 -11.72
N PRO A 149 -8.16 19.49 -12.77
CA PRO A 149 -6.96 19.26 -13.56
C PRO A 149 -6.33 20.56 -14.06
N GLY A 150 -5.01 20.70 -13.89
CA GLY A 150 -4.26 21.88 -14.30
C GLY A 150 -4.33 23.07 -13.33
N SER A 151 -5.13 23.02 -12.27
CA SER A 151 -5.21 24.10 -11.27
C SER A 151 -4.04 24.14 -10.28
N GLY A 152 -3.21 23.09 -10.24
CA GLY A 152 -2.13 22.96 -9.27
C GLY A 152 -2.60 22.93 -7.82
N GLY A 153 -3.83 22.46 -7.56
CA GLY A 153 -4.42 22.42 -6.21
C GLY A 153 -5.01 23.74 -5.72
N ALA A 154 -5.06 24.76 -6.58
CA ALA A 154 -5.73 26.02 -6.25
C ALA A 154 -7.25 25.89 -6.29
N ASP A 155 -7.76 25.06 -7.21
CA ASP A 155 -9.19 24.75 -7.35
C ASP A 155 -9.42 23.27 -7.05
N TYR A 156 -10.23 22.99 -6.04
CA TYR A 156 -10.54 21.64 -5.59
C TYR A 156 -11.97 21.53 -5.09
N VAL A 157 -12.51 20.32 -5.12
CA VAL A 157 -13.79 19.97 -4.53
C VAL A 157 -13.60 18.90 -3.47
N VAL A 158 -14.16 19.15 -2.29
CA VAL A 158 -14.45 18.13 -1.28
C VAL A 158 -15.90 17.73 -1.45
N ALA A 159 -16.20 16.45 -1.60
CA ALA A 159 -17.57 15.99 -1.77
C ALA A 159 -17.90 14.76 -0.94
N GLU A 160 -19.16 14.68 -0.51
CA GLU A 160 -19.74 13.51 0.12
C GLU A 160 -20.90 13.00 -0.74
N LEU A 161 -20.91 11.71 -1.04
CA LEU A 161 -22.05 11.05 -1.67
C LEU A 161 -22.88 10.32 -0.64
N ARG A 162 -24.18 10.58 -0.63
CA ARG A 162 -25.15 9.84 0.16
C ARG A 162 -26.19 9.23 -0.76
N LEU A 163 -26.44 7.94 -0.61
CA LEU A 163 -27.59 7.31 -1.25
C LEU A 163 -28.80 7.50 -0.34
N ASP A 164 -29.90 8.00 -0.90
CA ASP A 164 -31.13 8.11 -0.16
C ASP A 164 -31.81 6.74 -0.01
N GLY A 165 -32.67 6.62 0.99
CA GLY A 165 -33.17 5.34 1.46
C GLY A 165 -33.78 4.47 0.36
N ALA A 166 -33.75 3.16 0.60
CA ALA A 166 -34.37 2.02 -0.08
C ALA A 166 -35.33 2.20 -1.28
N ASP A 167 -36.22 3.20 -1.25
CA ASP A 167 -37.37 3.34 -2.16
C ASP A 167 -37.29 4.62 -3.02
N VAL A 168 -36.17 5.36 -2.96
CA VAL A 168 -35.95 6.58 -3.74
C VAL A 168 -34.84 6.35 -4.76
N ASP A 169 -35.08 6.73 -6.01
CA ASP A 169 -34.13 6.60 -7.12
C ASP A 169 -33.12 7.77 -7.16
N THR A 170 -32.85 8.37 -6.00
CA THR A 170 -32.02 9.55 -5.87
C THR A 170 -30.82 9.28 -4.98
N ALA A 171 -29.77 10.06 -5.23
CA ALA A 171 -28.63 10.19 -4.37
C ALA A 171 -28.38 11.68 -4.16
N THR A 172 -27.86 12.04 -3.00
CA THR A 172 -27.52 13.42 -2.68
C THR A 172 -26.01 13.58 -2.70
N LEU A 173 -25.51 14.49 -3.53
CA LEU A 173 -24.11 14.91 -3.57
C LEU A 173 -23.98 16.23 -2.83
N PHE A 174 -23.24 16.22 -1.73
CA PHE A 174 -22.80 17.43 -1.05
C PHE A 174 -21.42 17.80 -1.55
N SER A 175 -21.20 19.02 -1.99
CA SER A 175 -19.91 19.47 -2.49
C SER A 175 -19.53 20.82 -1.90
N PHE A 176 -18.25 20.98 -1.55
CA PHE A 176 -17.63 22.23 -1.21
C PHE A 176 -16.49 22.48 -2.20
N ARG A 177 -16.55 23.59 -2.93
CA ARG A 177 -15.49 24.01 -3.83
C ARG A 177 -14.61 25.07 -3.16
N SER A 178 -13.30 24.98 -3.32
CA SER A 178 -12.37 25.99 -2.83
C SER A 178 -12.77 27.40 -3.29
N GLY A 179 -12.81 28.36 -2.37
CA GLY A 179 -13.20 29.75 -2.65
C GLY A 179 -14.72 30.00 -2.68
N SER A 180 -15.55 28.98 -2.48
CA SER A 180 -16.99 29.15 -2.30
C SER A 180 -17.36 29.49 -0.84
N ASP A 181 -18.52 30.13 -0.66
CA ASP A 181 -19.02 30.56 0.65
C ASP A 181 -19.59 29.41 1.51
N GLY A 182 -19.78 28.22 0.93
CA GLY A 182 -20.36 27.10 1.65
C GLY A 182 -20.61 25.86 0.78
N TRP A 183 -21.23 24.85 1.40
CA TRP A 183 -21.57 23.61 0.73
C TRP A 183 -22.79 23.77 -0.18
N VAL A 184 -22.75 23.08 -1.33
CA VAL A 184 -23.85 22.94 -2.27
C VAL A 184 -24.38 21.51 -2.18
N GLU A 185 -25.70 21.38 -2.14
CA GLU A 185 -26.41 20.10 -2.22
C GLU A 185 -27.00 19.95 -3.62
N LYS A 186 -26.77 18.78 -4.24
CA LYS A 186 -27.35 18.41 -5.53
C LYS A 186 -27.98 17.02 -5.42
N GLU A 187 -29.26 16.92 -5.79
CA GLU A 187 -29.94 15.64 -5.97
C GLU A 187 -29.57 15.06 -7.34
N LEU A 188 -29.12 13.82 -7.37
CA LEU A 188 -28.66 13.10 -8.54
C LEU A 188 -29.55 11.88 -8.76
N SER A 189 -29.77 11.51 -10.02
CA SER A 189 -30.39 10.23 -10.35
C SER A 189 -29.45 9.07 -10.00
N CYS A 190 -29.95 8.11 -9.24
CA CYS A 190 -29.18 6.94 -8.85
C CYS A 190 -29.21 5.89 -9.98
N PRO A 191 -28.05 5.46 -10.50
CA PRO A 191 -28.00 4.50 -11.60
C PRO A 191 -28.60 3.15 -11.21
N SER A 192 -29.05 2.38 -12.21
CA SER A 192 -29.44 0.99 -11.99
C SER A 192 -28.23 0.17 -11.55
N MET A 193 -28.39 -0.57 -10.46
CA MET A 193 -27.35 -1.42 -9.87
C MET A 193 -27.80 -2.88 -9.94
N HIS A 194 -26.86 -3.79 -10.19
CA HIS A 194 -27.17 -5.22 -10.32
C HIS A 194 -27.62 -5.86 -8.99
N PHE A 195 -27.26 -5.24 -7.87
CA PHE A 195 -27.77 -5.49 -6.53
C PHE A 195 -28.68 -4.31 -6.16
N GLY A 196 -29.74 -4.53 -5.40
CA GLY A 196 -30.60 -3.42 -4.97
C GLY A 196 -29.83 -2.38 -4.16
N ARG A 197 -30.16 -1.09 -4.33
CA ARG A 197 -29.54 0.07 -3.63
C ARG A 197 -29.34 -0.12 -2.12
N ARG A 198 -30.26 -0.84 -1.48
CA ARG A 198 -30.24 -1.16 -0.04
C ARG A 198 -28.96 -1.83 0.44
N MET A 199 -28.19 -2.47 -0.44
CA MET A 199 -26.94 -3.14 -0.05
C MET A 199 -25.74 -2.18 0.00
N TRP A 200 -25.87 -0.96 -0.54
CA TRP A 200 -24.85 0.07 -0.46
C TRP A 200 -25.06 0.93 0.79
N SER A 201 -24.64 0.40 1.95
CA SER A 201 -24.75 1.10 3.24
C SER A 201 -23.67 2.18 3.42
N SER A 202 -22.47 1.94 2.90
CA SER A 202 -21.34 2.87 2.91
C SER A 202 -20.30 2.50 1.85
N SER A 203 -19.43 3.44 1.51
CA SER A 203 -18.24 3.18 0.70
C SER A 203 -17.12 2.63 1.59
N HIS A 204 -16.16 1.92 1.02
CA HIS A 204 -14.94 1.52 1.73
C HIS A 204 -13.84 2.58 1.59
N ASP A 205 -13.78 3.28 0.44
CA ASP A 205 -12.85 4.39 0.15
C ASP A 205 -13.46 5.33 -0.90
N VAL A 206 -12.87 6.52 -1.06
CA VAL A 206 -13.16 7.43 -2.18
C VAL A 206 -11.87 7.85 -2.86
N ILE A 207 -11.76 7.54 -4.15
CA ILE A 207 -10.54 7.77 -4.93
C ILE A 207 -10.74 8.94 -5.88
N ALA A 208 -9.78 9.86 -5.92
CA ALA A 208 -9.66 10.87 -6.97
C ALA A 208 -8.90 10.30 -8.16
N HIS A 209 -9.54 10.28 -9.32
CA HIS A 209 -8.93 9.79 -10.54
C HIS A 209 -9.59 10.41 -11.77
N ASP A 210 -8.78 10.89 -12.72
CA ASP A 210 -9.24 11.46 -13.99
C ASP A 210 -10.25 12.62 -13.81
N GLY A 211 -9.96 13.51 -12.85
CA GLY A 211 -10.80 14.66 -12.49
C GLY A 211 -12.14 14.30 -11.83
N LYS A 212 -12.36 13.02 -11.51
CA LYS A 212 -13.61 12.49 -10.96
C LYS A 212 -13.39 11.90 -9.58
N LEU A 213 -14.48 11.76 -8.83
CA LEU A 213 -14.53 11.02 -7.58
C LEU A 213 -15.14 9.64 -7.81
N TRP A 214 -14.51 8.63 -7.22
CA TRP A 214 -14.87 7.24 -7.33
C TRP A 214 -15.15 6.68 -5.94
N TRP A 215 -16.42 6.52 -5.59
CA TRP A 215 -16.85 5.88 -4.35
C TRP A 215 -16.76 4.37 -4.53
N VAL A 216 -15.83 3.77 -3.78
CA VAL A 216 -15.49 2.36 -3.88
C VAL A 216 -16.30 1.58 -2.87
N ASN A 217 -17.05 0.58 -3.30
CA ASN A 217 -17.55 -0.47 -2.42
C ASN A 217 -17.00 -1.82 -2.88
N LEU A 218 -16.08 -2.40 -2.09
CA LEU A 218 -15.34 -3.62 -2.43
C LEU A 218 -16.20 -4.89 -2.55
N MET A 219 -17.49 -4.80 -2.17
CA MET A 219 -18.47 -5.88 -2.35
C MET A 219 -19.37 -5.66 -3.56
N TRP A 220 -19.65 -4.40 -3.88
CA TRP A 220 -20.79 -4.06 -4.73
C TRP A 220 -20.44 -3.32 -6.00
N GLY A 221 -19.33 -2.57 -6.07
CA GLY A 221 -19.03 -1.80 -7.28
C GLY A 221 -18.34 -0.48 -7.01
N LEU A 222 -18.27 0.32 -8.06
CA LEU A 222 -17.83 1.71 -8.02
C LEU A 222 -19.00 2.61 -8.43
N LEU A 223 -19.13 3.75 -7.76
CA LEU A 223 -19.91 4.89 -8.25
C LEU A 223 -18.93 5.99 -8.63
N VAL A 224 -19.10 6.57 -9.82
CA VAL A 224 -18.25 7.66 -10.30
C VAL A 224 -19.10 8.90 -10.63
N CYS A 225 -18.57 10.06 -10.27
CA CYS A 225 -19.16 11.36 -10.56
C CYS A 225 -18.05 12.39 -10.87
N ASP A 226 -18.30 13.27 -11.84
CA ASP A 226 -17.52 14.50 -12.00
C ASP A 226 -18.14 15.60 -11.12
N PRO A 227 -17.48 16.00 -10.02
CA PRO A 227 -18.04 17.00 -9.13
C PRO A 227 -17.91 18.44 -9.66
N PHE A 228 -17.17 18.67 -10.75
CA PHE A 228 -16.99 19.99 -11.36
C PHE A 228 -18.04 20.29 -12.44
N ALA A 229 -18.76 19.27 -12.91
CA ALA A 229 -19.81 19.45 -13.89
C ALA A 229 -20.95 20.32 -13.35
N ASP A 230 -21.54 21.14 -14.23
CA ASP A 230 -22.72 21.94 -13.91
C ASP A 230 -23.88 21.02 -13.49
N GLU A 231 -24.07 19.93 -14.25
CA GLU A 231 -25.01 18.84 -13.99
C GLU A 231 -24.24 17.53 -13.74
N PRO A 232 -23.83 17.25 -12.49
CA PRO A 232 -23.13 16.02 -12.15
C PRO A 232 -24.05 14.80 -12.35
N ALA A 233 -23.50 13.72 -12.89
CA ALA A 233 -24.23 12.48 -13.12
C ALA A 233 -23.49 11.29 -12.52
N LEU A 234 -24.22 10.42 -11.82
CA LEU A 234 -23.68 9.20 -11.24
C LEU A 234 -23.70 8.07 -12.26
N ARG A 235 -22.57 7.37 -12.36
CA ARG A 235 -22.45 6.14 -13.12
C ARG A 235 -22.04 5.00 -12.21
N TYR A 236 -22.69 3.85 -12.39
CA TYR A 236 -22.37 2.62 -11.69
C TYR A 236 -21.47 1.72 -12.54
N ILE A 237 -20.46 1.11 -11.91
CA ILE A 237 -19.52 0.18 -12.52
C ILE A 237 -19.43 -1.06 -11.63
N LYS A 238 -19.77 -2.23 -12.19
CA LYS A 238 -19.67 -3.51 -11.51
C LYS A 238 -18.22 -3.92 -11.34
N LEU A 239 -17.83 -4.41 -10.15
CA LEU A 239 -16.52 -5.05 -9.94
C LEU A 239 -16.40 -6.36 -10.74
N PRO A 240 -15.20 -6.87 -11.03
CA PRO A 240 -15.04 -8.17 -11.65
C PRO A 240 -15.79 -9.26 -10.86
N ASP A 241 -16.27 -10.28 -11.57
CA ASP A 241 -16.72 -11.48 -10.89
C ASP A 241 -15.51 -12.12 -10.19
N SER A 242 -15.65 -12.36 -8.89
CA SER A 242 -14.58 -12.94 -8.10
C SER A 242 -14.18 -14.30 -8.67
N ILE A 243 -12.87 -14.54 -8.73
CA ILE A 243 -12.29 -15.79 -9.26
C ILE A 243 -12.59 -16.99 -8.34
N GLY A 244 -13.14 -16.76 -7.14
CA GLY A 244 -13.73 -17.79 -6.28
C GLY A 244 -15.02 -17.32 -5.60
N ASP A 245 -15.86 -18.24 -5.12
CA ASP A 245 -17.05 -17.88 -4.35
C ASP A 245 -16.67 -17.46 -2.92
N VAL A 246 -16.34 -16.17 -2.75
CA VAL A 246 -15.91 -15.56 -1.46
C VAL A 246 -16.94 -15.80 -0.35
N ARG A 247 -18.20 -16.09 -0.70
CA ARG A 247 -19.28 -16.40 0.23
C ARG A 247 -19.18 -17.78 0.88
N LYS A 248 -18.25 -18.63 0.45
CA LYS A 248 -18.10 -20.00 0.99
C LYS A 248 -16.88 -20.18 1.92
N VAL A 249 -16.06 -19.15 2.13
CA VAL A 249 -14.88 -19.23 3.03
C VAL A 249 -15.33 -19.46 4.48
N VAL A 250 -14.68 -20.40 5.17
CA VAL A 250 -15.02 -20.83 6.55
C VAL A 250 -14.74 -19.74 7.60
N ASP A 251 -13.87 -18.79 7.27
CA ASP A 251 -13.65 -17.52 7.97
C ASP A 251 -13.15 -16.50 6.92
N PRO A 252 -14.03 -15.77 6.22
CA PRO A 252 -13.56 -14.79 5.25
C PRO A 252 -12.74 -13.74 5.99
N PRO A 253 -11.51 -13.44 5.56
CA PRO A 253 -10.81 -12.25 6.02
C PRO A 253 -11.72 -11.04 5.81
N SER A 254 -11.55 -9.97 6.59
CA SER A 254 -12.34 -8.76 6.37
C SER A 254 -12.20 -8.35 4.89
N THR A 255 -13.24 -7.78 4.29
CA THR A 255 -13.19 -7.38 2.87
C THR A 255 -11.98 -6.50 2.58
N GLU A 256 -11.59 -5.66 3.54
CA GLU A 256 -10.40 -4.79 3.43
C GLU A 256 -9.07 -5.53 3.53
N SER A 257 -9.08 -6.80 3.96
CA SER A 257 -7.86 -7.59 4.04
C SER A 257 -7.47 -8.18 2.68
N ASN A 258 -8.47 -8.52 1.87
CA ASN A 258 -8.32 -9.30 0.65
C ASN A 258 -8.72 -8.58 -0.62
N ARG A 259 -9.36 -7.42 -0.53
CA ARG A 259 -9.75 -6.62 -1.69
C ARG A 259 -9.31 -5.18 -1.51
N MET A 260 -8.91 -4.56 -2.60
CA MET A 260 -8.67 -3.12 -2.67
C MET A 260 -8.92 -2.60 -4.08
N VAL A 261 -9.14 -1.30 -4.17
CA VAL A 261 -9.07 -0.54 -5.42
C VAL A 261 -8.01 0.54 -5.24
N GLY A 262 -7.17 0.74 -6.26
CA GLY A 262 -6.14 1.76 -6.24
C GLY A 262 -5.86 2.30 -7.63
N VAL A 263 -5.05 3.35 -7.72
CA VAL A 263 -4.62 3.93 -9.00
C VAL A 263 -3.15 3.59 -9.21
N SER A 264 -2.83 3.02 -10.36
CA SER A 264 -1.45 2.80 -10.80
C SER A 264 -1.29 3.13 -12.27
N ASN A 265 -0.25 3.91 -12.58
CA ASN A 265 0.09 4.34 -13.94
C ASN A 265 -1.14 4.88 -14.71
N GLY A 266 -1.91 5.74 -14.04
CA GLY A 266 -3.11 6.35 -14.61
C GLY A 266 -4.28 5.39 -14.87
N LYS A 267 -4.30 4.21 -14.23
CA LYS A 267 -5.39 3.23 -14.34
C LYS A 267 -5.96 2.90 -12.97
N LEU A 268 -7.27 2.75 -12.89
CA LEU A 268 -7.91 2.13 -11.73
C LEU A 268 -7.70 0.62 -11.78
N LEU A 269 -7.18 0.08 -10.69
CA LEU A 269 -6.90 -1.33 -10.49
C LEU A 269 -7.80 -1.88 -9.39
N PHE A 270 -8.35 -3.07 -9.62
CA PHE A 270 -8.94 -3.91 -8.60
C PHE A 270 -7.97 -5.03 -8.29
N VAL A 271 -7.67 -5.21 -7.00
CA VAL A 271 -6.83 -6.30 -6.51
C VAL A 271 -7.65 -7.18 -5.59
N GLU A 272 -7.61 -8.48 -5.82
CA GLU A 272 -8.28 -9.47 -5.01
C GLU A 272 -7.35 -10.63 -4.66
N MET A 273 -7.35 -11.03 -3.40
CA MET A 273 -6.82 -12.31 -2.94
C MET A 273 -7.99 -13.29 -2.81
N ALA A 274 -8.05 -14.25 -3.72
CA ALA A 274 -9.10 -15.25 -3.80
C ALA A 274 -8.53 -16.67 -3.66
N ARG A 275 -9.32 -17.54 -3.04
CA ARG A 275 -9.01 -18.97 -2.91
C ARG A 275 -10.33 -19.73 -2.87
N GLU A 276 -10.44 -20.86 -3.55
CA GLU A 276 -11.58 -21.75 -3.29
C GLU A 276 -11.44 -22.39 -1.90
N VAL A 277 -12.57 -22.77 -1.31
CA VAL A 277 -12.60 -23.31 0.06
C VAL A 277 -11.86 -24.64 0.17
N VAL A 278 -11.90 -25.42 -0.90
CA VAL A 278 -11.32 -26.75 -0.98
C VAL A 278 -9.81 -26.70 -1.21
N ASP A 279 -9.30 -25.56 -1.68
CA ASP A 279 -7.92 -25.42 -2.07
C ASP A 279 -7.02 -25.12 -0.86
N PRO A 280 -5.77 -25.62 -0.86
CA PRO A 280 -4.79 -25.30 0.17
C PRO A 280 -4.44 -23.80 0.17
N VAL A 281 -3.95 -23.29 1.30
CA VAL A 281 -3.68 -21.84 1.47
C VAL A 281 -2.66 -21.29 0.49
N GLU A 282 -1.67 -22.09 0.10
CA GLU A 282 -0.67 -21.78 -0.93
C GLU A 282 -1.27 -21.53 -2.32
N GLU A 283 -2.48 -22.04 -2.59
CA GLU A 283 -3.20 -21.83 -3.85
C GLU A 283 -4.07 -20.56 -3.83
N THR A 284 -4.03 -19.77 -2.74
CA THR A 284 -4.62 -18.43 -2.75
C THR A 284 -3.94 -17.59 -3.82
N VAL A 285 -4.71 -17.08 -4.78
CA VAL A 285 -4.23 -16.28 -5.91
C VAL A 285 -4.46 -14.81 -5.60
N VAL A 286 -3.42 -14.00 -5.77
CA VAL A 286 -3.50 -12.55 -5.86
C VAL A 286 -3.72 -12.20 -7.32
N VAL A 287 -4.81 -11.51 -7.64
CA VAL A 287 -5.17 -11.11 -9.00
C VAL A 287 -5.30 -9.60 -9.08
N VAL A 288 -4.76 -9.02 -10.15
CA VAL A 288 -4.88 -7.60 -10.48
C VAL A 288 -5.60 -7.45 -11.81
N GLN A 289 -6.64 -6.63 -11.81
CA GLN A 289 -7.42 -6.29 -13.00
C GLN A 289 -7.50 -4.77 -13.15
N SER A 290 -7.45 -4.27 -14.39
CA SER A 290 -7.54 -2.84 -14.70
C SER A 290 -8.88 -2.49 -15.31
N LEU A 291 -9.50 -1.41 -14.83
CA LEU A 291 -10.71 -0.88 -15.41
C LEU A 291 -10.38 -0.19 -16.74
N ARG A 292 -11.10 -0.59 -17.79
CA ARG A 292 -11.03 -0.03 -19.14
C ARG A 292 -12.41 0.46 -19.58
N PHE A 293 -12.39 1.35 -20.56
CA PHE A 293 -13.59 1.85 -21.21
C PHE A 293 -13.50 1.56 -22.70
N ASP A 294 -14.58 1.01 -23.27
CA ASP A 294 -14.70 0.91 -24.73
C ASP A 294 -14.72 2.33 -25.33
N ARG A 295 -13.90 2.56 -26.36
CA ARG A 295 -13.76 3.91 -26.94
C ARG A 295 -15.01 4.37 -27.69
N SER A 296 -15.86 3.44 -28.14
CA SER A 296 -17.02 3.72 -28.98
C SER A 296 -18.32 3.81 -28.18
N SER A 297 -18.57 2.86 -27.28
CA SER A 297 -19.77 2.81 -26.44
C SER A 297 -19.58 3.50 -25.10
N GLY A 298 -18.32 3.70 -24.68
CA GLY A 298 -17.99 4.16 -23.33
C GLY A 298 -18.28 3.10 -22.26
N GLU A 299 -18.61 1.86 -22.60
CA GLU A 299 -18.92 0.80 -21.64
C GLU A 299 -17.69 0.36 -20.84
N PRO A 300 -17.80 0.15 -19.52
CA PRO A 300 -16.69 -0.25 -18.69
C PRO A 300 -16.51 -1.76 -18.73
N TRP A 301 -15.27 -2.22 -18.71
CA TRP A 301 -14.94 -3.63 -18.52
C TRP A 301 -13.62 -3.78 -17.76
N TRP A 302 -13.41 -4.94 -17.15
CA TRP A 302 -12.21 -5.24 -16.37
C TRP A 302 -11.26 -6.12 -17.14
N ASP A 303 -10.08 -5.60 -17.44
CA ASP A 303 -9.00 -6.26 -18.15
C ASP A 303 -8.09 -7.00 -17.18
N TRP A 304 -7.74 -8.23 -17.51
CA TRP A 304 -6.83 -9.03 -16.70
C TRP A 304 -5.40 -8.48 -16.87
N MET A 305 -4.65 -8.26 -15.77
CA MET A 305 -3.28 -7.75 -15.86
C MET A 305 -2.18 -8.66 -15.33
N SER A 306 -2.30 -9.14 -14.09
CA SER A 306 -1.29 -9.98 -13.45
C SER A 306 -1.92 -10.88 -12.38
N ALA A 307 -1.31 -12.05 -12.11
CA ALA A 307 -1.65 -12.85 -10.95
C ALA A 307 -0.47 -13.72 -10.50
N THR A 308 -0.45 -14.03 -9.21
CA THR A 308 0.49 -15.00 -8.61
C THR A 308 -0.17 -15.71 -7.44
N SER A 309 0.38 -16.84 -6.99
CA SER A 309 -0.12 -17.54 -5.80
C SER A 309 0.73 -17.25 -4.56
N LEU A 310 0.13 -17.38 -3.38
CA LEU A 310 0.87 -17.26 -2.11
C LEU A 310 2.01 -18.29 -2.02
N GLY A 311 1.83 -19.49 -2.57
CA GLY A 311 2.89 -20.50 -2.66
C GLY A 311 4.12 -19.99 -3.42
N VAL A 312 3.92 -19.25 -4.52
CA VAL A 312 5.02 -18.63 -5.28
C VAL A 312 5.67 -17.49 -4.48
N ILE A 313 4.88 -16.64 -3.84
CA ILE A 313 5.38 -15.55 -2.99
C ILE A 313 6.28 -16.10 -1.87
N TRP A 314 5.80 -17.11 -1.13
CA TRP A 314 6.53 -17.74 -0.03
C TRP A 314 7.79 -18.50 -0.49
N ALA A 315 7.77 -19.04 -1.71
CA ALA A 315 8.91 -19.75 -2.28
C ALA A 315 10.02 -18.81 -2.77
N SER A 316 9.71 -17.52 -3.02
CA SER A 316 10.64 -16.56 -3.59
C SER A 316 11.89 -16.35 -2.71
N ARG A 317 13.03 -16.09 -3.36
CA ARG A 317 14.32 -15.88 -2.67
C ARG A 317 14.27 -14.69 -1.72
N GLY A 318 13.65 -13.59 -2.15
CA GLY A 318 13.52 -12.37 -1.35
C GLY A 318 12.69 -12.57 -0.08
N TYR A 319 11.58 -13.30 -0.17
CA TYR A 319 10.72 -13.62 0.98
C TYR A 319 11.48 -14.41 2.05
N LYS A 320 12.23 -15.44 1.62
CA LYS A 320 13.08 -16.25 2.51
C LYS A 320 14.23 -15.43 3.10
N ALA A 321 14.87 -14.59 2.30
CA ALA A 321 15.98 -13.73 2.74
C ALA A 321 15.53 -12.71 3.80
N ALA A 322 14.32 -12.16 3.64
CA ALA A 322 13.68 -11.26 4.60
C ALA A 322 13.14 -11.97 5.85
N ARG A 323 13.31 -13.30 5.97
CA ARG A 323 12.87 -14.11 7.11
C ARG A 323 11.37 -13.94 7.44
N MET A 324 10.56 -13.72 6.40
CA MET A 324 9.12 -13.57 6.55
C MET A 324 8.48 -14.92 6.95
N PRO A 325 7.45 -14.90 7.82
CA PRO A 325 6.77 -16.12 8.26
C PRO A 325 6.24 -16.97 7.10
N TYR A 326 6.53 -18.26 7.10
CA TYR A 326 5.98 -19.19 6.11
C TYR A 326 4.52 -19.55 6.43
N ARG A 327 3.67 -19.71 5.40
CA ARG A 327 2.24 -20.09 5.51
C ARG A 327 1.31 -19.09 6.22
N GLU A 328 1.79 -17.87 6.41
CA GLU A 328 0.96 -16.79 6.91
C GLU A 328 0.39 -16.01 5.72
N VAL A 329 -0.92 -15.81 5.71
CA VAL A 329 -1.61 -15.06 4.65
C VAL A 329 -1.34 -13.56 4.89
N PRO A 330 -0.69 -12.87 3.94
CA PRO A 330 -0.51 -11.42 4.04
C PRO A 330 -1.84 -10.69 3.86
N VAL A 331 -1.85 -9.41 4.23
CA VAL A 331 -2.98 -8.49 4.04
C VAL A 331 -2.62 -7.47 2.96
N LEU A 332 -3.55 -7.13 2.07
CA LEU A 332 -3.31 -6.11 1.05
C LEU A 332 -3.05 -4.73 1.69
N ALA A 333 -2.01 -4.04 1.20
CA ALA A 333 -1.56 -2.77 1.73
C ALA A 333 -1.76 -1.60 0.74
N LEU A 334 -1.18 -1.68 -0.47
CA LEU A 334 -1.39 -0.73 -1.57
C LEU A 334 -0.88 -1.29 -2.90
N VAL A 335 -1.18 -0.61 -4.01
CA VAL A 335 -0.59 -0.84 -5.33
C VAL A 335 0.50 0.21 -5.59
N HIS A 336 1.60 -0.17 -6.23
CA HIS A 336 2.64 0.80 -6.59
C HIS A 336 2.06 1.83 -7.58
N PRO A 337 2.27 3.14 -7.38
CA PRO A 337 1.56 4.18 -8.14
C PRO A 337 1.98 4.28 -9.62
N HIS A 338 3.14 3.72 -9.99
CA HIS A 338 3.67 3.76 -11.37
C HIS A 338 3.87 2.38 -12.00
N ASP A 339 3.80 1.33 -11.20
CA ASP A 339 4.08 -0.04 -11.64
C ASP A 339 2.88 -0.92 -11.26
N PRO A 340 1.98 -1.20 -12.22
CA PRO A 340 0.76 -1.93 -11.94
C PRO A 340 0.99 -3.38 -11.48
N ASP A 341 2.18 -3.93 -11.71
CA ASP A 341 2.51 -5.33 -11.39
C ASP A 341 3.11 -5.49 -9.99
N VAL A 342 3.39 -4.37 -9.29
CA VAL A 342 3.93 -4.38 -7.93
C VAL A 342 2.83 -4.08 -6.91
N VAL A 343 2.56 -5.06 -6.04
CA VAL A 343 1.57 -4.96 -4.96
C VAL A 343 2.27 -5.06 -3.61
N TYR A 344 1.83 -4.24 -2.66
CA TYR A 344 2.36 -4.22 -1.30
C TYR A 344 1.46 -4.96 -0.33
N PHE A 345 2.10 -5.58 0.64
CA PHE A 345 1.47 -6.47 1.60
C PHE A 345 1.94 -6.19 3.03
N PHE A 346 1.00 -6.20 3.97
CA PHE A 346 1.30 -6.31 5.38
C PHE A 346 1.40 -7.77 5.79
N LEU A 347 2.42 -8.11 6.56
CA LEU A 347 2.61 -9.44 7.14
C LEU A 347 3.22 -9.31 8.53
N LYS A 348 2.37 -9.46 9.55
CA LYS A 348 2.74 -9.19 10.96
C LYS A 348 3.34 -7.78 11.08
N GLU A 349 4.61 -7.68 11.46
CA GLU A 349 5.36 -6.43 11.57
C GLU A 349 6.18 -6.15 10.30
N CYS A 350 5.80 -6.65 9.13
CA CYS A 350 6.53 -6.43 7.89
C CYS A 350 5.63 -5.79 6.84
N LEU A 351 6.16 -4.81 6.12
CA LEU A 351 5.58 -4.27 4.90
C LEU A 351 6.53 -4.58 3.76
N PHE A 352 6.04 -5.19 2.68
CA PHE A 352 6.86 -5.55 1.54
C PHE A 352 6.12 -5.38 0.22
N GLY A 353 6.85 -4.97 -0.81
CA GLY A 353 6.40 -4.95 -2.19
C GLY A 353 6.75 -6.28 -2.88
N PHE A 354 5.86 -6.75 -3.75
CA PHE A 354 6.07 -7.95 -4.54
C PHE A 354 5.67 -7.70 -5.99
N ASP A 355 6.58 -7.99 -6.90
CA ASP A 355 6.36 -7.97 -8.35
C ASP A 355 5.70 -9.29 -8.76
N LEU A 356 4.44 -9.21 -9.18
CA LEU A 356 3.60 -10.36 -9.48
C LEU A 356 4.01 -11.08 -10.77
N ILE A 357 4.72 -10.40 -11.67
CA ILE A 357 5.18 -10.97 -12.95
C ILE A 357 6.56 -11.60 -12.78
N MET A 358 7.50 -10.87 -12.17
CA MET A 358 8.86 -11.35 -11.92
C MET A 358 8.95 -12.29 -10.72
N ASN A 359 7.87 -12.43 -9.94
CA ASN A 359 7.75 -13.29 -8.78
C ASN A 359 8.87 -13.08 -7.74
N ARG A 360 9.11 -11.82 -7.40
CA ARG A 360 10.15 -11.41 -6.46
C ARG A 360 9.67 -10.32 -5.53
N VAL A 361 10.19 -10.34 -4.31
CA VAL A 361 10.11 -9.19 -3.40
C VAL A 361 10.92 -8.05 -4.01
N THR A 362 10.31 -6.88 -4.16
CA THR A 362 10.98 -5.67 -4.66
C THR A 362 11.72 -4.98 -3.52
N GLU A 363 11.05 -4.83 -2.39
CA GLU A 363 11.56 -4.15 -1.20
C GLU A 363 10.78 -4.60 0.05
N PHE A 364 11.37 -4.44 1.24
CA PHE A 364 10.69 -4.74 2.50
C PHE A 364 11.25 -3.90 3.66
N VAL A 365 10.41 -3.68 4.68
CA VAL A 365 10.79 -3.09 5.96
C VAL A 365 10.16 -3.89 7.11
N HIS A 366 10.92 -4.06 8.19
CA HIS A 366 10.41 -4.61 9.45
C HIS A 366 10.05 -3.47 10.41
N LYS A 367 9.01 -3.71 11.21
CA LYS A 367 8.44 -2.77 12.18
C LYS A 367 8.21 -1.38 11.57
N PRO A 368 7.38 -1.28 10.51
CA PRO A 368 7.08 0.02 9.95
C PRO A 368 6.42 0.90 11.02
N ALA A 369 6.79 2.18 11.06
CA ALA A 369 6.44 3.11 12.14
C ALA A 369 4.92 3.22 12.42
N LEU A 370 4.08 2.90 11.44
CA LEU A 370 2.63 2.78 11.59
C LEU A 370 2.19 1.79 12.67
N VAL A 371 2.90 0.66 12.84
CA VAL A 371 2.55 -0.37 13.84
C VAL A 371 2.63 0.21 15.25
N GLU A 372 3.56 1.13 15.52
CA GLU A 372 3.72 1.75 16.84
C GLU A 372 2.58 2.73 17.17
N VAL A 373 2.15 3.52 16.18
CA VAL A 373 1.02 4.47 16.32
C VAL A 373 -0.28 3.75 16.64
N VAL A 374 -0.48 2.56 16.05
CA VAL A 374 -1.69 1.75 16.22
C VAL A 374 -1.64 0.88 17.49
N ALA A 375 -0.46 0.35 17.85
CA ALA A 375 -0.26 -0.57 18.97
C ALA A 375 -0.39 0.06 20.36
N GLY A 376 -0.31 1.39 20.51
CA GLY A 376 -0.51 2.10 21.78
C GLY A 376 -1.93 2.01 22.36
N THR A 377 -2.83 1.24 21.75
CA THR A 377 -4.26 1.18 22.06
C THR A 377 -4.62 -0.11 22.81
N ARG A 378 -5.67 -0.09 23.66
CA ARG A 378 -6.06 -1.26 24.45
C ARG A 378 -6.51 -2.47 23.60
N ARG A 379 -6.94 -2.23 22.35
CA ARG A 379 -7.36 -3.22 21.35
C ARG A 379 -7.17 -2.63 19.93
N PRO A 380 -5.97 -2.72 19.34
CA PRO A 380 -5.77 -2.24 17.98
C PRO A 380 -6.59 -3.08 16.99
N PRO A 381 -7.24 -2.45 16.00
CA PRO A 381 -7.91 -3.18 14.93
C PRO A 381 -6.89 -3.85 13.98
N PRO A 382 -7.32 -4.83 13.17
CA PRO A 382 -6.46 -5.45 12.17
C PRO A 382 -5.92 -4.43 11.17
N ILE A 383 -4.61 -4.50 10.90
CA ILE A 383 -3.96 -3.65 9.89
C ILE A 383 -4.50 -4.00 8.50
N SER A 384 -4.78 -2.99 7.68
CA SER A 384 -5.21 -3.12 6.28
C SER A 384 -4.76 -1.92 5.44
N TRP A 385 -5.09 -1.90 4.15
CA TRP A 385 -4.83 -0.75 3.28
C TRP A 385 -5.45 0.56 3.78
N ARG A 386 -6.45 0.54 4.69
CA ARG A 386 -7.03 1.75 5.30
C ARG A 386 -6.05 2.56 6.15
N TYR A 387 -4.87 2.04 6.42
CA TYR A 387 -3.88 2.72 7.27
C TYR A 387 -2.80 3.43 6.46
N ILE A 388 -2.74 3.19 5.16
CA ILE A 388 -1.73 3.78 4.28
C ILE A 388 -2.35 4.26 2.97
N VAL A 389 -1.63 5.10 2.25
CA VAL A 389 -1.97 5.46 0.88
C VAL A 389 -0.68 5.69 0.09
N ALA A 390 -0.65 5.27 -1.16
CA ALA A 390 0.40 5.67 -2.08
C ALA A 390 0.20 7.15 -2.42
N TRP A 391 1.12 8.00 -2.00
CA TRP A 391 1.06 9.43 -2.22
C TRP A 391 2.12 9.86 -3.23
N VAL A 392 1.68 10.19 -4.44
CA VAL A 392 2.53 10.82 -5.46
C VAL A 392 2.84 12.24 -4.99
N LEU A 393 4.12 12.55 -4.87
CA LEU A 393 4.57 13.80 -4.29
C LEU A 393 4.33 14.96 -5.27
N PRO A 394 3.83 16.11 -4.79
CA PRO A 394 3.79 17.32 -5.60
C PRO A 394 5.22 17.77 -5.97
N PRO A 395 5.41 18.55 -7.05
CA PRO A 395 6.74 18.98 -7.50
C PRO A 395 7.57 19.70 -6.43
N SER A 396 6.92 20.38 -5.47
CA SER A 396 7.61 21.05 -4.36
C SER A 396 8.32 20.10 -3.40
N LEU A 397 7.93 18.82 -3.39
CA LEU A 397 8.52 17.77 -2.56
C LEU A 397 9.44 16.82 -3.34
N ALA A 398 9.55 16.98 -4.65
CA ALA A 398 10.34 16.06 -5.48
C ALA A 398 11.84 16.09 -5.12
N ASN A 399 12.41 17.29 -4.93
CA ASN A 399 13.83 17.44 -4.57
C ASN A 399 14.17 16.79 -3.22
N ALA A 400 13.23 16.80 -2.28
CA ALA A 400 13.46 16.19 -0.97
C ALA A 400 13.53 14.66 -1.05
N HIS A 401 12.67 14.07 -1.89
CA HIS A 401 12.75 12.66 -2.20
C HIS A 401 14.10 12.30 -2.86
N ASP A 402 14.58 13.13 -3.80
CA ASP A 402 15.86 12.89 -4.46
C ASP A 402 17.05 12.98 -3.48
N ASN A 403 17.03 13.95 -2.57
CA ASN A 403 18.01 14.04 -1.49
C ASN A 403 18.01 12.79 -0.60
N LEU A 404 16.83 12.30 -0.22
CA LEU A 404 16.70 11.06 0.56
C LEU A 404 17.28 9.86 -0.19
N MET A 405 17.05 9.76 -1.50
CA MET A 405 17.62 8.70 -2.34
C MET A 405 19.13 8.75 -2.39
N ASP A 406 19.73 9.94 -2.43
CA ASP A 406 21.18 10.10 -2.44
C ASP A 406 21.79 9.80 -1.06
N GLU A 407 21.15 10.22 0.03
CA GLU A 407 21.56 9.84 1.39
C GLU A 407 21.46 8.33 1.64
N ASP A 408 20.43 7.67 1.14
CA ASP A 408 20.27 6.23 1.30
C ASP A 408 21.33 5.45 0.51
N LYS A 409 21.69 5.93 -0.70
CA LYS A 409 22.85 5.39 -1.44
C LYS A 409 24.16 5.59 -0.68
N ASP A 410 24.34 6.71 0.01
CA ASP A 410 25.53 6.99 0.80
C ASP A 410 25.58 6.16 2.11
N ARG A 411 24.41 5.86 2.71
CA ARG A 411 24.28 4.94 3.86
C ARG A 411 24.44 3.48 3.45
N ALA A 412 24.03 3.13 2.25
CA ALA A 412 24.37 1.88 1.60
C ALA A 412 25.87 1.92 1.26
N TYR A 413 26.73 1.70 2.26
CA TYR A 413 28.16 1.46 2.05
C TYR A 413 28.32 0.60 0.79
N PRO A 414 29.21 0.95 -0.16
CA PRO A 414 29.48 0.03 -1.24
C PRO A 414 29.92 -1.26 -0.56
N VAL A 415 29.12 -2.31 -0.74
CA VAL A 415 29.60 -3.65 -0.52
C VAL A 415 30.75 -3.77 -1.51
N LYS A 416 31.97 -3.47 -1.06
CA LYS A 416 33.15 -4.02 -1.67
C LYS A 416 32.90 -5.52 -1.55
N GLU A 417 32.45 -6.13 -2.63
CA GLU A 417 32.62 -7.55 -2.80
C GLU A 417 34.07 -7.81 -2.41
N PRO A 418 34.35 -8.63 -1.37
CA PRO A 418 35.72 -8.96 -1.07
C PRO A 418 36.25 -9.56 -2.37
N GLY A 419 37.25 -8.91 -2.97
CA GLY A 419 37.84 -9.36 -4.22
C GLY A 419 38.06 -10.86 -4.09
N PHE A 420 37.26 -11.63 -4.81
CA PHE A 420 37.31 -13.07 -4.73
C PHE A 420 38.60 -13.44 -5.46
N ASP A 421 39.67 -13.66 -4.69
CA ASP A 421 40.93 -14.12 -5.24
C ASP A 421 40.70 -15.55 -5.73
N VAL A 422 40.33 -15.66 -7.01
CA VAL A 422 40.05 -16.91 -7.71
C VAL A 422 41.24 -17.86 -7.57
N GLU A 423 42.45 -17.33 -7.49
CA GLU A 423 43.68 -18.11 -7.38
C GLU A 423 43.86 -18.69 -5.97
N GLU A 424 43.57 -17.92 -4.93
CA GLU A 424 43.57 -18.42 -3.55
C GLU A 424 42.42 -19.42 -3.28
N ALA A 425 41.24 -19.18 -3.85
CA ALA A 425 40.10 -20.10 -3.78
C ALA A 425 40.38 -21.43 -4.52
N LEU A 426 41.00 -21.37 -5.70
CA LEU A 426 41.46 -22.56 -6.44
C LEU A 426 42.53 -23.32 -5.65
N ARG A 427 43.46 -22.61 -5.02
CA ARG A 427 44.53 -23.22 -4.21
C ARG A 427 43.96 -23.92 -2.97
N LEU A 428 43.00 -23.31 -2.29
CA LEU A 428 42.31 -23.91 -1.14
C LEU A 428 41.44 -25.10 -1.56
N GLY A 429 40.75 -25.01 -2.70
CA GLY A 429 39.97 -26.10 -3.28
C GLY A 429 40.85 -27.29 -3.68
N MET A 430 41.97 -27.07 -4.36
CA MET A 430 42.94 -28.13 -4.68
C MET A 430 43.54 -28.77 -3.44
N LYS A 431 43.84 -27.98 -2.41
CA LYS A 431 44.38 -28.50 -1.16
C LYS A 431 43.37 -29.33 -0.38
N ALA A 432 42.08 -28.96 -0.43
CA ALA A 432 40.99 -29.74 0.14
C ALA A 432 40.76 -31.04 -0.62
N ALA A 433 40.76 -31.01 -1.96
CA ALA A 433 40.63 -32.21 -2.80
C ALA A 433 41.78 -33.20 -2.58
N LEU A 434 43.02 -32.73 -2.43
CA LEU A 434 44.17 -33.60 -2.14
C LEU A 434 44.17 -34.18 -0.72
N ALA A 435 43.34 -33.65 0.18
CA ALA A 435 43.22 -34.12 1.57
C ALA A 435 42.02 -35.07 1.77
N MET A 436 41.19 -35.27 0.75
CA MET A 436 40.06 -36.20 0.79
C MET A 436 40.52 -37.62 0.49
N ASP A 437 39.90 -38.61 1.13
CA ASP A 437 40.10 -40.01 0.81
C ASP A 437 39.47 -40.35 -0.56
N ASP A 438 39.94 -41.47 -1.13
CA ASP A 438 39.64 -41.89 -2.50
C ASP A 438 38.15 -42.25 -2.75
N GLU A 439 37.37 -42.53 -1.70
CA GLU A 439 35.93 -42.76 -1.80
C GLU A 439 35.16 -41.44 -1.82
N THR A 440 35.53 -40.49 -0.95
CA THR A 440 34.90 -39.16 -0.88
C THR A 440 35.12 -38.39 -2.18
N LEU A 441 36.32 -38.46 -2.77
CA LEU A 441 36.66 -37.81 -4.03
C LEU A 441 35.84 -38.36 -5.23
N LYS A 442 35.56 -39.67 -5.25
CA LYS A 442 34.73 -40.31 -6.28
C LYS A 442 33.26 -39.88 -6.19
N SER A 443 32.75 -39.61 -5.00
CA SER A 443 31.37 -39.15 -4.81
C SER A 443 31.13 -37.71 -5.30
N GLU A 444 32.09 -36.82 -5.08
CA GLU A 444 32.07 -35.42 -5.52
C GLU A 444 32.22 -35.29 -7.05
N VAL A 445 33.10 -36.07 -7.67
CA VAL A 445 33.28 -36.09 -9.13
C VAL A 445 32.03 -36.64 -9.86
N TYR A 446 31.27 -37.53 -9.22
CA TYR A 446 29.98 -38.01 -9.76
C TYR A 446 28.88 -36.93 -9.72
N MET A 447 28.89 -36.07 -8.71
CA MET A 447 27.95 -34.94 -8.61
C MET A 447 28.22 -33.86 -9.67
N PHE A 448 29.48 -33.65 -10.05
CA PHE A 448 29.84 -32.68 -11.08
C PHE A 448 29.49 -33.14 -12.50
N LYS A 449 29.57 -34.45 -12.78
CA LYS A 449 29.17 -35.02 -14.09
C LYS A 449 27.65 -35.22 -14.26
N GLY A 450 26.89 -35.24 -13.16
CA GLY A 450 25.42 -35.33 -13.20
C GLY A 450 24.71 -34.06 -13.66
N VAL A 451 25.42 -32.93 -13.79
CA VAL A 451 24.85 -31.64 -14.20
C VAL A 451 25.01 -31.37 -15.71
N GLU A 452 25.82 -32.15 -16.44
CA GLU A 452 26.01 -32.00 -17.89
C GLU A 452 25.25 -33.01 -18.76
N ALA A 453 24.55 -33.99 -18.18
CA ALA A 453 23.80 -35.01 -18.92
C ALA A 453 22.28 -34.90 -18.70
N SER A 454 21.65 -33.86 -19.23
CA SER A 454 20.18 -33.80 -19.45
C SER A 454 19.81 -32.97 -20.67
N ARG A 455 20.56 -33.15 -21.77
CA ARG A 455 20.18 -32.78 -23.14
C ARG A 455 20.55 -33.93 -24.08
N ASP A 456 19.76 -35.00 -24.07
CA ASP A 456 19.34 -35.73 -25.28
C ASP A 456 18.56 -37.01 -24.95
N HIS A 457 17.39 -37.16 -25.58
CA HIS A 457 16.67 -38.41 -25.92
C HIS A 457 16.23 -39.30 -24.73
N GLY A 458 15.03 -39.89 -24.59
CA GLY A 458 13.91 -40.21 -25.45
C GLY A 458 13.23 -41.43 -24.80
N GLU A 459 11.98 -41.28 -24.36
CA GLU A 459 10.91 -42.29 -24.16
C GLU A 459 11.09 -43.59 -23.29
N VAL A 460 10.00 -43.92 -22.57
CA VAL A 460 9.55 -45.22 -21.98
C VAL A 460 9.77 -45.52 -20.47
N ASP A 461 8.71 -45.17 -19.72
CA ASP A 461 7.85 -45.97 -18.80
C ASP A 461 8.36 -46.78 -17.56
N SER A 462 7.63 -46.50 -16.46
CA SER A 462 7.17 -47.36 -15.36
C SER A 462 8.08 -47.81 -14.18
N ARG A 463 7.65 -47.33 -13.00
CA ARG A 463 7.69 -47.95 -11.65
C ARG A 463 9.00 -47.95 -10.85
N ARG A 464 8.91 -47.17 -9.76
CA ARG A 464 9.56 -47.32 -8.43
C ARG A 464 11.09 -47.39 -8.45
N HIS A 465 11.75 -46.37 -7.91
CA HIS A 465 12.81 -46.50 -6.91
C HIS A 465 12.89 -45.17 -6.12
N ARG A 466 12.42 -45.17 -4.87
CA ARG A 466 12.76 -44.14 -3.88
C ARG A 466 14.15 -44.46 -3.31
N PRO A 467 15.02 -43.48 -3.07
CA PRO A 467 15.98 -43.57 -1.97
C PRO A 467 15.36 -42.95 -0.72
N ARG A 468 15.32 -43.75 0.36
CA ARG A 468 15.00 -43.30 1.73
C ARG A 468 16.19 -42.51 2.28
N PHE A 469 15.97 -41.30 2.77
CA PHE A 469 16.91 -40.64 3.68
C PHE A 469 16.76 -41.23 5.08
N ASN A 470 17.88 -41.60 5.70
CA ASN A 470 17.99 -41.85 7.14
C ASN A 470 19.44 -41.64 7.56
N PHE A 471 19.75 -40.50 8.19
CA PHE A 471 20.84 -40.43 9.17
C PHE A 471 20.43 -39.48 10.30
N ARG A 472 20.26 -40.06 11.50
CA ARG A 472 20.39 -39.37 12.79
C ARG A 472 21.89 -39.31 13.09
N LEU A 473 22.43 -38.15 13.41
CA LEU A 473 23.74 -38.04 14.06
C LEU A 473 23.51 -37.89 15.58
N PRO A 474 24.32 -38.53 16.46
CA PRO A 474 24.18 -38.39 17.91
C PRO A 474 24.72 -37.05 18.42
N ASP A 475 23.95 -36.40 19.29
CA ASP A 475 24.05 -34.99 19.71
C ASP A 475 25.28 -34.58 20.55
N GLU A 476 26.22 -35.45 20.92
CA GLU A 476 27.29 -35.06 21.87
C GLU A 476 28.64 -34.66 21.23
N GLN A 477 28.96 -35.10 20.01
CA GLN A 477 30.26 -34.77 19.38
C GLN A 477 30.22 -33.44 18.60
N ALA A 478 29.07 -33.10 18.01
CA ALA A 478 28.90 -31.85 17.26
C ALA A 478 28.89 -30.61 18.16
N GLU A 479 28.40 -30.72 19.41
CA GLU A 479 28.46 -29.62 20.38
C GLU A 479 29.89 -29.36 20.90
N ALA A 480 30.74 -30.38 20.95
CA ALA A 480 32.14 -30.24 21.35
C ALA A 480 32.97 -29.48 20.29
N ASP A 481 32.77 -29.80 19.01
CA ASP A 481 33.49 -29.17 17.90
C ASP A 481 33.06 -27.70 17.70
N VAL A 482 31.77 -27.40 17.89
CA VAL A 482 31.25 -26.01 17.82
C VAL A 482 31.79 -25.17 18.98
N ARG A 483 31.92 -25.73 20.19
CA ARG A 483 32.53 -25.04 21.34
C ARG A 483 34.02 -24.76 21.13
N GLU A 484 34.75 -25.69 20.50
CA GLU A 484 36.18 -25.48 20.22
C GLU A 484 36.40 -24.39 19.15
N VAL A 485 35.55 -24.34 18.12
CA VAL A 485 35.59 -23.30 17.08
C VAL A 485 35.26 -21.90 17.66
N LEU A 486 34.29 -21.81 18.59
CA LEU A 486 33.96 -20.56 19.28
C LEU A 486 35.06 -20.11 20.27
N ALA A 487 35.74 -21.03 20.94
CA ALA A 487 36.86 -20.71 21.83
C ALA A 487 38.11 -20.20 21.07
N ARG A 488 38.32 -20.67 19.83
CA ARG A 488 39.43 -20.23 18.97
C ARG A 488 39.17 -18.84 18.34
N SER A 489 37.91 -18.47 18.09
CA SER A 489 37.57 -17.17 17.50
C SER A 489 37.68 -16.01 18.51
N GLN A 490 37.46 -16.25 19.80
CA GLN A 490 37.58 -15.23 20.84
C GLN A 490 39.04 -14.87 21.21
N LYS A 491 40.03 -15.72 20.88
CA LYS A 491 41.46 -15.42 21.09
C LYS A 491 42.10 -14.55 19.99
N ARG A 492 41.36 -14.17 18.94
CA ARG A 492 41.88 -13.32 17.83
C ARG A 492 41.45 -11.85 17.90
N LYS A 493 40.92 -11.39 19.03
CA LYS A 493 40.68 -9.98 19.32
C LYS A 493 41.38 -9.56 20.62
N ILE A 494 42.72 -9.56 20.60
CA ILE A 494 43.59 -8.66 21.38
C ILE A 494 44.74 -8.28 20.45
#